data_AF-A0A7S2E839-F1
#
_entry.id   AF-A0A7S2E839-F1
#
_cell.length_a   1.000
_cell.length_b   1.000
_cell.length_c   1.000
_cell.angle_alpha   90.00
_cell.angle_beta   90.00
_cell.angle_gamma   90.00
#
_symmetry.space_group_name_H-M   'P 1'
#
loop_
_entity.id
_entity.type
_entity.pdbx_description
1 polymer ?
#
loop_
_entity_poly.entity_id
_entity_poly.type
_entity_poly.pdbx_seq_one_letter_code
_entity_poly.pdbx_strand_id
1 'polypeptide(L)'
;PVQAYVMKKLFGLNRKMVKHSDARVETTNEAIQSIQCVKMYTWEDKFAEIIAVSRSKELDLLREAAYLRGFSRAYMSALPGVVAVGALVVFALAKA
;
A
#
# COMPACT_ATOMS: atom_id res chain seq x y z
N PRO A 1 -0.13 8.98 19.69
CA PRO A 1 -1.26 9.60 18.94
C PRO A 1 -1.03 9.62 17.42
N VAL A 2 0.08 10.20 16.91
CA VAL A 2 0.39 10.27 15.47
C VAL A 2 0.45 8.89 14.82
N GLN A 3 1.17 7.95 15.43
CA GLN A 3 1.29 6.58 14.92
C GLN A 3 -0.05 5.85 14.86
N ALA A 4 -0.96 6.09 15.81
CA ALA A 4 -2.29 5.50 15.80
C ALA A 4 -3.15 6.04 14.64
N TYR A 5 -3.02 7.33 14.31
CA TYR A 5 -3.70 7.92 13.15
C TYR A 5 -3.20 7.33 11.82
N VAL A 6 -1.86 7.22 11.67
CA VAL A 6 -1.23 6.59 10.51
C VAL A 6 -1.70 5.15 10.34
N MET A 7 -1.74 4.39 11.44
CA MET A 7 -2.22 3.01 11.40
C MET A 7 -3.70 2.92 11.03
N LYS A 8 -4.57 3.78 11.57
CA LYS A 8 -6.00 3.81 11.19
C LYS A 8 -6.19 4.06 9.68
N LYS A 9 -5.44 5.00 9.11
CA LYS A 9 -5.40 5.26 7.66
C LYS A 9 -4.92 4.03 6.89
N LEU A 10 -3.85 3.40 7.35
CA LEU A 10 -3.27 2.21 6.72
C LEU A 10 -4.26 1.02 6.72
N PHE A 11 -5.00 0.79 7.81
CA PHE A 11 -6.04 -0.23 7.87
C PHE A 11 -7.17 0.05 6.86
N GLY A 12 -7.58 1.30 6.72
CA GLY A 12 -8.56 1.71 5.71
C GLY A 12 -8.09 1.43 4.28
N LEU A 13 -6.83 1.74 3.97
CA LEU A 13 -6.22 1.45 2.66
C LEU A 13 -6.10 -0.05 2.40
N ASN A 14 -5.62 -0.84 3.38
CA ASN A 14 -5.54 -2.30 3.24
C ASN A 14 -6.92 -2.92 2.98
N ARG A 15 -7.98 -2.46 3.66
CA ARG A 15 -9.34 -2.95 3.43
C ARG A 15 -9.82 -2.69 2.00
N LYS A 16 -9.48 -1.53 1.42
CA LYS A 16 -9.77 -1.24 0.01
C LYS A 16 -8.93 -2.12 -0.92
N MET A 17 -7.64 -2.26 -0.63
CA MET A 17 -6.69 -3.05 -1.42
C MET A 17 -7.12 -4.52 -1.52
N VAL A 18 -7.54 -5.15 -0.41
CA VAL A 18 -8.02 -6.53 -0.40
C VAL A 18 -9.19 -6.70 -1.37
N LYS A 19 -10.18 -5.80 -1.34
CA LYS A 19 -11.32 -5.84 -2.29
C LYS A 19 -10.89 -5.77 -3.74
N HIS A 20 -9.92 -4.91 -4.08
CA HIS A 20 -9.42 -4.81 -5.45
C HIS A 20 -8.60 -6.03 -5.86
N SER A 21 -7.80 -6.58 -4.95
CA SER A 21 -7.04 -7.81 -5.17
C SER A 21 -7.98 -9.00 -5.41
N ASP A 22 -9.03 -9.14 -4.61
CA ASP A 22 -10.02 -10.22 -4.76
C ASP A 22 -10.72 -10.12 -6.12
N ALA A 23 -11.16 -8.93 -6.51
CA ALA A 23 -11.78 -8.69 -7.82
C ALA A 23 -10.83 -9.04 -8.99
N ARG A 24 -9.53 -8.69 -8.89
CA ARG A 24 -8.54 -9.08 -9.91
C ARG A 24 -8.41 -10.60 -10.01
N VAL A 25 -8.36 -11.29 -8.87
CA VAL A 25 -8.25 -12.76 -8.82
C VAL A 25 -9.49 -13.40 -9.44
N GLU A 26 -10.67 -12.89 -9.14
CA GLU A 26 -11.94 -13.34 -9.74
C GLU A 26 -11.94 -13.17 -11.26
N THR A 27 -11.64 -11.97 -11.78
CA THR A 27 -11.59 -11.72 -13.23
C THR A 27 -10.53 -12.58 -13.94
N THR A 28 -9.38 -12.79 -13.31
CA THR A 28 -8.33 -13.65 -13.87
C THR A 28 -8.78 -15.12 -13.87
N ASN A 29 -9.48 -15.55 -12.83
CA ASN A 29 -10.00 -16.91 -12.72
C ASN A 29 -11.08 -17.19 -13.78
N GLU A 30 -11.98 -16.24 -14.03
CA GLU A 30 -12.98 -16.32 -15.12
C GLU A 30 -12.32 -16.42 -16.51
N ALA A 31 -11.25 -15.65 -16.73
CA ALA A 31 -10.48 -15.69 -17.97
C ALA A 31 -9.80 -17.06 -18.19
N ILE A 32 -9.24 -17.65 -17.13
CA ILE A 32 -8.58 -18.96 -17.21
C ILE A 32 -9.62 -20.07 -17.44
N GLN A 33 -10.79 -20.01 -16.78
CA GLN A 33 -11.86 -20.97 -16.98
C GLN A 33 -12.38 -20.98 -18.44
N SER A 34 -12.34 -19.84 -19.12
CA SER A 34 -12.80 -19.69 -20.51
C SER A 34 -11.67 -19.67 -21.56
N ILE A 35 -10.47 -20.18 -21.22
CA ILE A 35 -9.26 -20.02 -22.05
C ILE A 35 -9.38 -20.56 -23.47
N GLN A 36 -10.15 -21.64 -23.70
CA GLN A 36 -10.35 -22.20 -25.03
C GLN A 36 -11.06 -21.21 -25.97
N CYS A 37 -12.10 -20.52 -25.49
CA CYS A 37 -12.79 -19.48 -26.24
C CYS A 37 -11.87 -18.28 -26.49
N VAL A 38 -11.11 -17.86 -25.49
CA VAL A 38 -10.15 -16.74 -25.62
C VAL A 38 -9.15 -17.00 -26.74
N LYS A 39 -8.60 -18.22 -26.82
CA LYS A 39 -7.66 -18.63 -27.87
C LYS A 39 -8.34 -18.76 -29.24
N MET A 40 -9.53 -19.34 -29.29
CA MET A 40 -10.31 -19.51 -30.54
C MET A 40 -10.62 -18.17 -31.21
N TYR A 41 -10.90 -17.13 -30.42
CA TYR A 41 -11.20 -15.78 -30.91
C TYR A 41 -10.02 -14.79 -30.83
N THR A 42 -8.82 -15.24 -30.44
CA THR A 42 -7.63 -14.38 -30.27
C THR A 42 -7.88 -13.16 -29.37
N TRP A 43 -8.68 -13.31 -28.31
CA TRP A 43 -9.03 -12.24 -27.36
C TRP A 43 -7.98 -11.99 -26.27
N GLU A 44 -6.79 -12.57 -26.39
CA GLU A 44 -5.74 -12.51 -25.36
C GLU A 44 -5.37 -11.08 -24.98
N ASP A 45 -5.15 -10.22 -25.98
CA ASP A 45 -4.75 -8.83 -25.75
C ASP A 45 -5.84 -8.03 -25.02
N LYS A 46 -7.11 -8.30 -25.34
CA LYS A 46 -8.25 -7.65 -24.69
C LYS A 46 -8.39 -8.08 -23.23
N PHE A 47 -8.23 -9.37 -22.95
CA PHE A 47 -8.21 -9.86 -21.57
C PHE A 47 -7.01 -9.31 -20.77
N ALA A 48 -5.83 -9.24 -21.40
CA ALA A 48 -4.65 -8.66 -20.77
C ALA A 48 -4.85 -7.17 -20.44
N GLU A 49 -5.48 -6.41 -21.32
CA GLU A 49 -5.83 -5.00 -21.10
C GLU A 49 -6.77 -4.83 -19.90
N ILE A 50 -7.82 -5.65 -19.80
CA ILE A 50 -8.78 -5.62 -18.68
C ILE A 50 -8.07 -5.90 -17.34
N ILE A 51 -7.22 -6.93 -17.29
CA ILE A 51 -6.45 -7.27 -16.09
C ILE A 51 -5.47 -6.14 -15.76
N ALA A 52 -4.83 -5.52 -16.75
CA ALA A 52 -3.90 -4.41 -16.56
C ALA A 52 -4.58 -3.16 -15.96
N VAL A 53 -5.80 -2.84 -16.40
CA VAL A 53 -6.60 -1.73 -15.83
C VAL A 53 -7.00 -2.02 -14.38
N SER A 54 -7.32 -3.27 -14.05
CA SER A 54 -7.56 -3.66 -12.66
C SER A 54 -6.28 -3.54 -11.81
N ARG A 55 -5.15 -3.96 -12.38
CA ARG A 55 -3.83 -3.89 -11.74
C ARG A 55 -3.35 -2.46 -11.49
N SER A 56 -3.60 -1.51 -12.39
CA SER A 56 -3.16 -0.13 -12.21
C SER A 56 -3.81 0.51 -10.98
N LYS A 57 -5.13 0.31 -10.79
CA LYS A 57 -5.88 0.80 -9.62
C LYS A 57 -5.37 0.20 -8.31
N GLU A 58 -5.04 -1.10 -8.31
CA GLU A 58 -4.45 -1.77 -7.16
C GLU A 58 -3.06 -1.21 -6.84
N LEU A 59 -2.23 -0.94 -7.85
CA LEU A 59 -0.88 -0.39 -7.70
C LEU A 59 -0.90 1.03 -7.12
N ASP A 60 -1.87 1.86 -7.48
CA ASP A 60 -2.00 3.20 -6.92
C ASP A 60 -2.29 3.17 -5.41
N LEU A 61 -3.21 2.29 -4.98
CA LEU A 61 -3.49 2.05 -3.56
C LEU A 61 -2.28 1.44 -2.84
N LEU A 62 -1.55 0.54 -3.50
CA LEU A 62 -0.34 -0.07 -2.98
C LEU A 62 0.77 0.98 -2.76
N ARG A 63 0.93 1.93 -3.69
CA ARG A 63 1.88 3.04 -3.54
C ARG A 63 1.54 3.90 -2.33
N GLU A 64 0.29 4.34 -2.19
CA GLU A 64 -0.14 5.15 -1.04
C GLU A 64 0.12 4.42 0.29
N ALA A 65 -0.23 3.13 0.35
CA ALA A 65 0.05 2.29 1.51
C ALA A 65 1.56 2.13 1.77
N ALA A 66 2.37 1.99 0.72
CA ALA A 66 3.83 1.87 0.83
C ALA A 66 4.46 3.15 1.39
N TYR A 67 4.02 4.33 0.94
CA TYR A 67 4.47 5.61 1.49
C TYR A 67 4.11 5.75 2.98
N LEU A 68 2.88 5.41 3.37
CA LEU A 68 2.48 5.43 4.79
C LEU A 68 3.30 4.45 5.64
N ARG A 69 3.55 3.23 5.14
CA ARG A 69 4.40 2.24 5.82
C ARG A 69 5.84 2.71 5.93
N GLY A 70 6.37 3.37 4.89
CA GLY A 70 7.70 3.98 4.90
C GLY A 70 7.81 5.06 5.95
N PHE A 71 6.86 6.00 5.96
CA PHE A 71 6.77 7.06 6.96
C PHE A 71 6.68 6.51 8.38
N SER A 72 5.80 5.53 8.63
CA SER A 72 5.67 4.88 9.94
C SER A 72 6.99 4.30 10.44
N ARG A 73 7.76 3.65 9.55
CA ARG A 73 9.06 3.06 9.90
C ARG A 73 10.12 4.13 10.18
N ALA A 74 10.20 5.16 9.34
CA ALA A 74 11.10 6.29 9.56
C ALA A 74 10.78 7.02 10.88
N TYR A 75 9.50 7.26 11.14
CA TYR A 75 9.04 7.91 12.37
C TYR A 75 9.43 7.12 13.62
N MET A 76 9.16 5.80 13.65
CA MET A 76 9.50 4.96 14.80
C MET A 76 11.00 4.83 15.04
N SER A 77 11.81 4.83 13.97
CA SER A 77 13.27 4.74 14.09
C SER A 77 13.94 6.06 14.49
N ALA A 78 13.43 7.20 14.02
CA ALA A 78 13.98 8.52 14.34
C ALA A 78 13.59 9.02 15.74
N LEU A 79 12.43 8.59 16.26
CA LEU A 79 11.86 9.04 17.54
C LEU A 79 12.85 9.04 18.72
N PRO A 80 13.57 7.93 19.02
CA PRO A 80 14.50 7.91 20.15
C PRO A 80 15.64 8.92 20.01
N GLY A 81 16.16 9.11 18.79
CA GLY A 81 17.24 10.06 18.51
C GLY A 81 16.81 11.50 18.75
N VAL A 82 15.62 11.87 18.27
CA VAL A 82 15.06 13.22 18.46
C VAL A 82 14.83 13.52 19.95
N VAL A 83 14.28 12.56 20.70
CA VAL A 83 14.04 12.73 22.14
C VAL A 83 15.35 12.87 22.91
N ALA A 84 16.38 12.08 22.58
CA ALA A 84 17.69 12.16 23.23
C ALA A 84 18.34 13.54 23.03
N VAL A 85 18.36 14.05 21.78
CA VAL A 85 18.91 15.38 21.49
C VAL A 85 18.13 16.48 22.22
N GLY A 86 16.80 16.42 22.21
CA GLY A 86 15.97 17.38 22.94
C GLY A 86 16.26 17.41 24.44
N ALA A 87 16.39 16.24 25.07
CA ALA A 87 16.72 16.13 26.48
C ALA A 87 18.10 16.72 26.80
N LEU A 88 19.11 16.44 25.97
CA LEU A 88 20.46 16.98 26.13
C LEU A 88 20.50 18.50 25.98
N VAL A 89 19.78 19.07 25.01
CA VAL A 89 19.69 20.52 24.81
C VAL A 89 19.04 21.20 26.02
N VAL A 90 17.93 20.67 26.53
CA VAL A 90 17.27 21.22 27.73
C VAL A 90 18.20 21.15 28.94
N PHE A 91 18.91 20.04 29.13
CA PHE A 91 19.87 19.89 30.21
C PHE A 91 21.04 20.89 30.11
N ALA A 92 21.56 21.11 28.90
CA ALA A 92 22.63 22.07 28.67
C ALA A 92 22.18 23.51 28.96
N LEU A 93 20.98 23.89 28.54
CA LEU A 93 20.40 25.21 28.80
C LEU A 93 20.05 25.44 30.28
N ALA A 94 19.64 24.40 30.99
CA ALA A 94 19.33 24.51 32.42
C ALA A 94 20.58 24.64 33.31
N LYS A 95 21.76 24.28 32.79
CA LYS A 95 23.04 24.32 33.51
C LYS A 95 23.92 25.51 33.10
N ALA A 96 23.56 26.22 32.04
CA ALA A 96 24.16 27.48 31.60
C ALA A 96 23.50 28.67 32.31
#